data_AF-G5QMG1-F1
#
_entry.id   AF-G5QMG1-F1
#
_cell.length_a   1.000
_cell.length_b   1.000
_cell.length_c   1.000
_cell.angle_alpha   90.00
_cell.angle_beta   90.00
_cell.angle_gamma   90.00
#
_symmetry.space_group_name_H-M   'P 1'
#
loop_
_entity.id
_entity.type
_entity.pdbx_description
1 polymer ?
#
loop_
_entity_poly.entity_id
_entity_poly.type
_entity_poly.pdbx_seq_one_letter_code
_entity_poly.pdbx_strand_id
1 'polypeptide(L)'
;MPATVWVQVEVADSPHLIERFTALFNSHEMNIAELVSRTQPAEGDKAAQLFIQITAHSPASQNSANIEQAFKALCTELNAQGSINVVNYSQHDEQDGVK
;
A
#
# COMPACT_ATOMS: atom_id res chain seq x y z
N MET A 1 17.02 5.30 2.49
CA MET A 1 16.68 4.66 3.78
C MET A 1 15.54 3.72 3.47
N PRO A 2 15.70 2.40 3.67
CA PRO A 2 14.62 1.47 3.33
C PRO A 2 13.40 1.76 4.19
N ALA A 3 12.24 1.72 3.55
CA ALA A 3 10.95 1.91 4.17
C ALA A 3 10.09 0.68 3.93
N THR A 4 9.28 0.32 4.93
CA THR A 4 8.16 -0.60 4.73
C THR A 4 6.88 0.19 4.72
N VAL A 5 6.04 -0.07 3.73
CA VAL A 5 4.74 0.53 3.52
C VAL A 5 3.67 -0.53 3.69
N TRP A 6 2.67 -0.25 4.52
CA TRP A 6 1.46 -1.06 4.64
C TRP A 6 0.27 -0.22 4.23
N VAL A 7 -0.57 -0.75 3.34
CA VAL A 7 -1.84 -0.12 2.97
C VAL A 7 -2.99 -1.08 3.12
N GLN A 8 -4.15 -0.51 3.42
CA GLN A 8 -5.43 -1.18 3.39
C GLN A 8 -6.42 -0.32 2.60
N VAL A 9 -7.23 -0.95 1.76
CA VAL A 9 -8.20 -0.27 0.90
C VAL A 9 -9.52 -1.04 0.92
N GLU A 10 -10.62 -0.30 0.99
CA GLU A 10 -11.98 -0.77 0.75
C GLU A 10 -12.62 0.13 -0.33
N VAL A 11 -13.19 -0.49 -1.35
CA VAL A 11 -13.75 0.21 -2.52
C VAL A 11 -14.84 -0.64 -3.18
N ALA A 12 -15.79 -0.01 -3.86
CA ALA A 12 -16.76 -0.74 -4.68
C ALA A 12 -16.02 -1.54 -5.78
N ASP A 13 -16.37 -2.82 -5.94
CA ASP A 13 -15.67 -3.71 -6.85
C ASP A 13 -15.85 -3.28 -8.32
N SER A 14 -14.76 -3.24 -9.05
CA SER A 14 -14.71 -2.90 -10.46
C SER A 14 -13.40 -3.41 -11.09
N PRO A 15 -13.34 -3.55 -12.43
CA PRO A 15 -12.13 -4.01 -13.10
C PRO A 15 -10.91 -3.14 -12.81
N HIS A 16 -9.71 -3.75 -12.86
CA HIS A 16 -8.41 -3.09 -12.77
C HIS A 16 -8.04 -2.44 -11.43
N LEU A 17 -8.85 -2.56 -10.37
CA LEU A 17 -8.53 -1.94 -9.08
C LEU A 17 -7.22 -2.44 -8.48
N ILE A 18 -7.02 -3.76 -8.41
CA ILE A 18 -5.79 -4.36 -7.89
C ILE A 18 -4.59 -3.88 -8.71
N GLU A 19 -4.70 -3.84 -10.04
CA GLU A 19 -3.67 -3.34 -10.95
C GLU A 19 -3.33 -1.87 -10.67
N ARG A 20 -4.32 -1.01 -10.45
CA ARG A 20 -4.09 0.41 -10.15
C ARG A 20 -3.30 0.61 -8.86
N PHE A 21 -3.63 -0.17 -7.83
CA PHE A 21 -2.89 -0.12 -6.57
C PHE A 21 -1.49 -0.72 -6.69
N THR A 22 -1.31 -1.86 -7.38
CA THR A 22 0.05 -2.43 -7.57
C THR A 22 0.91 -1.58 -8.49
N ALA A 23 0.32 -0.91 -9.49
CA ALA A 23 1.01 0.04 -10.36
C ALA A 23 1.54 1.26 -9.59
N LEU A 24 0.83 1.71 -8.55
CA LEU A 24 1.31 2.77 -7.66
C LEU A 24 2.62 2.38 -6.95
N PHE A 25 2.71 1.15 -6.43
CA PHE A 25 3.94 0.67 -5.80
C PHE A 25 5.06 0.47 -6.83
N ASN A 26 4.72 -0.05 -8.00
CA ASN A 26 5.66 -0.23 -9.10
C ASN A 26 6.24 1.12 -9.60
N SER A 27 5.44 2.18 -9.68
CA SER A 27 5.90 3.52 -10.09
C SER A 27 6.82 4.19 -9.07
N HIS A 28 6.78 3.74 -7.82
CA HIS A 28 7.69 4.14 -6.75
C HIS A 28 8.83 3.14 -6.54
N GLU A 29 9.04 2.22 -7.50
CA GLU A 29 10.09 1.20 -7.47
C GLU A 29 10.06 0.33 -6.21
N MET A 30 8.89 0.16 -5.59
CA MET A 30 8.73 -0.65 -4.38
C MET A 30 8.49 -2.11 -4.72
N ASN A 31 9.11 -3.00 -3.95
CA ASN A 31 8.88 -4.44 -4.05
C ASN A 31 7.70 -4.84 -3.16
N ILE A 32 6.65 -5.40 -3.76
CA ILE A 32 5.51 -5.95 -3.00
C ILE A 32 5.93 -7.26 -2.34
N ALA A 33 5.84 -7.30 -1.02
CA ALA A 33 6.11 -8.50 -0.22
C ALA A 33 4.85 -9.33 0.04
N GLU A 34 3.71 -8.66 0.19
CA GLU A 34 2.42 -9.30 0.44
C GLU A 34 1.30 -8.53 -0.26
N LEU A 35 0.37 -9.28 -0.86
CA LEU A 35 -0.87 -8.76 -1.42
C LEU A 35 -2.01 -9.68 -1.01
N VAL A 36 -3.00 -9.13 -0.32
CA VAL A 36 -4.26 -9.81 0.00
C VAL A 36 -5.37 -9.09 -0.74
N SER A 37 -6.22 -9.84 -1.43
CA SER A 37 -7.42 -9.33 -2.08
C SER A 37 -8.62 -10.18 -1.71
N ARG A 38 -9.72 -9.55 -1.30
CA ARG A 38 -10.98 -10.23 -0.96
C ARG A 38 -12.14 -9.46 -1.57
N THR A 39 -12.99 -10.18 -2.29
CA THR A 39 -14.25 -9.62 -2.79
C THR A 39 -15.38 -10.04 -1.86
N GLN A 40 -16.13 -9.05 -1.37
CA GLN A 40 -17.42 -9.28 -0.76
C GLN A 40 -18.50 -9.21 -1.84
N PRO A 41 -19.32 -10.26 -2.03
CA PRO A 41 -20.44 -10.21 -2.96
C PRO A 41 -21.41 -9.08 -2.63
N ALA A 42 -22.16 -8.63 -3.63
CA ALA A 42 -23.27 -7.71 -3.42
C ALA A 42 -24.30 -8.33 -2.46
N GLU A 43 -24.80 -7.54 -1.51
CA GLU A 43 -25.76 -7.98 -0.50
C GLU A 43 -26.87 -6.93 -0.35
N GLY A 44 -28.10 -7.31 -0.72
CA GLY A 44 -29.23 -6.37 -0.78
C GLY A 44 -28.97 -5.22 -1.75
N ASP A 45 -29.11 -3.99 -1.26
CA ASP A 45 -28.85 -2.76 -2.04
C ASP A 45 -27.36 -2.35 -2.08
N LYS A 46 -26.46 -3.13 -1.46
CA LYS A 46 -25.02 -2.83 -1.47
C LYS A 46 -24.34 -3.47 -2.67
N ALA A 47 -23.63 -2.66 -3.45
CA ALA A 47 -22.72 -3.16 -4.48
C ALA A 47 -21.62 -4.03 -3.88
N ALA A 48 -21.11 -4.98 -4.68
CA ALA A 48 -19.95 -5.77 -4.31
C ALA A 48 -18.79 -4.86 -3.89
N GLN A 49 -18.04 -5.27 -2.86
CA GLN A 49 -16.91 -4.52 -2.34
C GLN A 49 -15.63 -5.31 -2.54
N LEU A 50 -14.55 -4.60 -2.82
CA LEU A 50 -13.20 -5.13 -2.91
C LEU A 50 -12.38 -4.59 -1.73
N PHE A 51 -11.74 -5.52 -1.04
CA PHE A 51 -10.79 -5.24 0.02
C PHE A 51 -9.38 -5.64 -0.42
N ILE A 52 -8.43 -4.71 -0.28
CA ILE A 52 -7.02 -4.91 -0.68
C ILE A 52 -6.12 -4.57 0.51
N GLN A 53 -5.15 -5.42 0.81
CA GLN A 53 -4.01 -5.09 1.68
C GLN A 53 -2.71 -5.33 0.92
N ILE A 54 -1.79 -4.38 0.99
CA ILE A 54 -0.45 -4.49 0.38
C ILE A 54 0.60 -4.13 1.42
N THR A 55 1.60 -5.00 1.54
CA THR A 55 2.87 -4.71 2.20
C THR A 55 3.95 -4.58 1.13
N ALA A 56 4.71 -3.49 1.12
CA ALA A 56 5.78 -3.25 0.17
C ALA A 56 7.01 -2.63 0.82
N HIS A 57 8.18 -2.83 0.22
CA HIS A 57 9.45 -2.29 0.68
C HIS A 57 10.08 -1.38 -0.36
N SER A 58 10.54 -0.21 0.07
CA SER A 58 11.36 0.65 -0.79
C SER A 58 12.79 0.09 -0.92
N PRO A 59 13.46 0.30 -2.06
CA PRO A 59 14.89 0.04 -2.17
C PRO A 59 15.68 0.83 -1.13
N ALA A 60 16.79 0.28 -0.63
CA ALA A 60 17.61 0.93 0.39
C ALA A 60 18.13 2.32 -0.03
N SER A 61 18.35 2.51 -1.33
CA SER A 61 18.82 3.74 -1.98
C SER A 61 17.75 4.80 -2.19
N GLN A 62 16.47 4.44 -2.14
CA GLN A 62 15.36 5.36 -2.44
C GLN A 62 14.74 5.92 -1.16
N ASN A 63 14.28 7.16 -1.25
CA ASN A 63 13.45 7.78 -0.22
C ASN A 63 11.99 7.46 -0.57
N SER A 64 11.20 6.99 0.40
CA SER A 64 9.76 6.74 0.25
C SER A 64 8.93 8.03 0.13
N ALA A 65 9.58 9.17 -0.07
CA ALA A 65 8.95 10.48 -0.16
C ALA A 65 7.90 10.48 -1.28
N ASN A 66 6.69 10.88 -0.90
CA ASN A 66 5.51 11.09 -1.75
C ASN A 66 4.59 9.87 -2.02
N ILE A 67 4.93 8.65 -1.58
CA ILE A 67 4.01 7.50 -1.72
C ILE A 67 2.69 7.72 -0.98
N GLU A 68 2.74 8.34 0.20
CA GLU A 68 1.55 8.63 1.01
C GLU A 68 0.60 9.59 0.30
N GLN A 69 1.13 10.64 -0.33
CA GLN A 69 0.33 11.59 -1.08
C GLN A 69 -0.26 10.95 -2.34
N ALA A 70 0.54 10.18 -3.07
CA ALA A 70 0.10 9.49 -4.28
C ALA A 70 -0.98 8.43 -3.96
N PHE A 71 -0.85 7.70 -2.85
CA PHE A 71 -1.87 6.79 -2.36
C PHE A 71 -3.19 7.51 -2.03
N LYS A 72 -3.14 8.61 -1.27
CA LYS A 72 -4.33 9.41 -0.94
C LYS A 72 -5.02 9.97 -2.18
N ALA A 73 -4.23 10.40 -3.18
CA ALA A 73 -4.75 10.85 -4.46
C ALA A 73 -5.46 9.72 -5.21
N LEU A 74 -4.85 8.53 -5.28
CA LEU A 74 -5.46 7.35 -5.91
C LEU A 74 -6.74 6.92 -5.20
N CYS A 75 -6.78 6.92 -3.86
CA CYS A 75 -8.00 6.63 -3.11
C CYS A 75 -9.11 7.64 -3.43
N THR A 76 -8.78 8.93 -3.53
CA THR A 76 -9.74 9.97 -3.89
C THR A 76 -10.28 9.77 -5.31
N GLU A 77 -9.39 9.49 -6.28
CA GLU A 77 -9.76 9.23 -7.68
C GLU A 77 -10.69 8.03 -7.82
N LEU A 78 -10.44 6.97 -7.04
CA LEU A 78 -11.20 5.72 -7.06
C LEU A 78 -12.43 5.72 -6.17
N ASN A 79 -12.72 6.82 -5.46
CA ASN A 79 -13.74 6.86 -4.41
C ASN A 79 -13.58 5.69 -3.41
N ALA A 80 -12.33 5.41 -3.05
CA ALA A 80 -11.93 4.34 -2.15
C ALA A 80 -11.65 4.89 -0.75
N GLN A 81 -11.94 4.09 0.27
CA GLN A 81 -11.51 4.34 1.63
C GLN A 81 -10.20 3.59 1.87
N GLY A 82 -9.14 4.30 2.26
CA GLY A 82 -7.84 3.67 2.43
C GLY A 82 -7.02 4.27 3.54
N SER A 83 -6.14 3.44 4.12
CA SER A 83 -5.14 3.83 5.10
C SER A 83 -3.76 3.40 4.64
N ILE A 84 -2.75 4.18 5.01
CA ILE A 84 -1.34 3.94 4.67
C ILE A 84 -0.48 4.21 5.90
N ASN A 85 0.46 3.32 6.17
CA ASN A 85 1.49 3.47 7.19
C ASN A 85 2.86 3.29 6.53
N VAL A 86 3.75 4.25 6.75
CA VAL A 86 5.14 4.21 6.24
C VAL A 86 6.07 4.18 7.44
N VAL A 87 6.85 3.10 7.57
CA VAL A 87 7.90 2.97 8.60
C VAL A 87 9.24 3.03 7.90
N ASN A 88 10.03 4.05 8.23
CA ASN A 88 11.39 4.19 7.70
C ASN A 88 12.39 3.65 8.74
N TYR A 89 13.27 2.72 8.34
CA TYR A 89 14.29 2.19 9.24
C TYR A 89 15.54 3.05 9.19
N SER A 90 15.78 3.87 10.21
CA SER A 90 17.10 4.48 10.44
C SER A 90 18.11 3.39 10.79
N GLN A 91 19.27 3.39 10.13
CA GLN A 91 20.38 2.44 10.35
C GLN A 91 21.07 2.58 11.74
N HIS A 92 20.37 3.01 12.79
CA HIS A 92 20.96 3.29 14.10
C HIS A 92 20.68 2.25 15.20
N ASP A 93 20.22 1.05 14.86
CA ASP A 93 19.94 -0.02 15.85
C ASP A 93 20.84 -1.27 15.70
N GLU A 94 22.02 -1.17 15.06
CA GLU A 94 23.00 -2.28 14.94
C GLU A 94 24.40 -2.00 15.53
N GLN A 95 24.54 -1.02 16.42
CA GLN A 95 25.77 -0.85 17.22
C GLN A 95 25.47 -0.75 18.72
N ASP A 96 24.86 -1.78 19.30
CA ASP A 96 25.01 -1.97 20.76
C ASP A 96 24.97 -3.47 21.08
N GLY A 97 26.11 -4.13 20.84
CA GLY A 97 26.21 -5.58 20.96
C GLY A 97 27.61 -6.15 20.93
N VAL A 98 28.63 -5.41 21.36
CA VAL A 98 29.92 -6.00 21.76
C VAL A 98 30.39 -5.32 23.04
N LYS A 99 30.25 -6.02 24.16
CA LYS A 99 31.09 -5.84 25.34
C LYS A 99 31.79 -7.15 25.62
#